data_AF-A0A9E3SX84-F1
#
_entry.id   AF-A0A9E3SX84-F1
#
_cell.length_a   1.000
_cell.length_b   1.000
_cell.length_c   1.000
_cell.angle_alpha   90.00
_cell.angle_beta   90.00
_cell.angle_gamma   90.00
#
_symmetry.space_group_name_H-M   'P 1'
#
loop_
_entity.id
_entity.type
_entity.pdbx_description
1 polymer ?
#
loop_
_entity_poly.entity_id
_entity_poly.type
_entity_poly.pdbx_seq_one_letter_code
_entity_poly.pdbx_strand_id
1 'polypeptide(L)'
;MKRLIWFPSVLILGIIMMSGFLAAPAAAQEICSRVHVFFEASEATTLDGKLSVGYEQRGGGQYGFVDFWLDEEEIAAGETFRIGAFNISGIDSFRLFFKDGQIDVDGNGKFSTQVTDCTAAAPAEDGRLNRDDAASLAVIYLNTQTGGYDVYLVNSATGSGDLVIRVTRAEVDAARAAATAPGGVNTLIEASGTASLWALTSGECQRNAFYPDGKPDVFIFACTANP
;
A
#
# COMPACT_ATOMS: atom_id res chain seq x y z
N MET A 1 -47.38 61.27 7.45
CA MET A 1 -48.47 60.34 7.09
C MET A 1 -48.51 60.17 5.58
N LYS A 2 -48.78 58.93 5.15
CA LYS A 2 -49.21 58.46 3.81
C LYS A 2 -48.18 58.31 2.68
N ARG A 3 -47.92 57.01 2.45
CA ARG A 3 -47.40 56.25 1.30
C ARG A 3 -47.87 56.74 -0.08
N LEU A 4 -47.03 56.52 -1.09
CA LEU A 4 -47.49 55.94 -2.36
C LEU A 4 -46.42 55.03 -2.97
N ILE A 5 -46.86 53.83 -3.33
CA ILE A 5 -46.11 52.73 -3.95
C ILE A 5 -46.19 52.90 -5.47
N TRP A 6 -45.11 52.63 -6.21
CA TRP A 6 -45.21 52.16 -7.59
C TRP A 6 -44.02 51.30 -8.01
N PHE A 7 -44.31 50.05 -8.40
CA PHE A 7 -43.45 49.09 -9.11
C PHE A 7 -43.60 49.31 -10.62
N PRO A 8 -42.55 49.09 -11.42
CA PRO A 8 -42.40 47.82 -12.16
C PRO A 8 -40.93 47.32 -12.14
N SER A 9 -40.58 46.04 -11.99
CA SER A 9 -40.91 44.81 -12.74
C SER A 9 -40.49 44.80 -14.21
N VAL A 10 -39.20 44.52 -14.49
CA VAL A 10 -38.67 43.80 -15.69
C VAL A 10 -37.29 43.21 -15.28
N LEU A 11 -37.19 41.93 -14.89
CA LEU A 11 -36.85 40.76 -15.73
C LEU A 11 -35.49 40.87 -16.47
N ILE A 12 -34.40 40.44 -15.81
CA ILE A 12 -33.19 39.85 -16.45
C ILE A 12 -32.76 38.71 -15.52
N LEU A 13 -33.41 37.56 -15.59
CA LEU A 13 -32.97 36.38 -16.37
C LEU A 13 -31.51 35.97 -16.08
N GLY A 14 -31.37 35.17 -15.04
CA GLY A 14 -30.48 34.00 -14.98
C GLY A 14 -29.06 34.15 -15.51
N ILE A 15 -28.15 34.67 -14.68
CA ILE A 15 -26.74 34.27 -14.72
C ILE A 15 -26.54 33.24 -13.62
N ILE A 16 -27.11 32.05 -13.83
CA ILE A 16 -26.55 30.82 -13.27
C ILE A 16 -25.40 30.50 -14.21
N MET A 17 -24.24 31.13 -13.97
CA MET A 17 -23.01 30.63 -14.58
C MET A 17 -22.82 29.23 -14.02
N MET A 18 -23.07 28.28 -14.91
CA MET A 18 -22.54 26.93 -14.86
C MET A 18 -21.13 26.98 -14.27
N SER A 19 -21.02 26.66 -12.98
CA SER A 19 -19.87 25.91 -12.49
C SER A 19 -19.98 24.56 -13.19
N GLY A 20 -19.51 24.54 -14.43
CA GLY A 20 -19.08 23.31 -15.07
C GLY A 20 -18.12 22.69 -14.08
N PHE A 21 -18.60 21.66 -13.39
CA PHE A 21 -17.75 20.61 -12.90
C PHE A 21 -17.00 20.13 -14.13
N LEU A 22 -15.84 20.74 -14.39
CA LEU A 22 -14.76 20.03 -15.04
C LEU A 22 -14.56 18.83 -14.12
N ALA A 23 -15.17 17.71 -14.47
CA ALA A 23 -14.74 16.44 -13.96
C ALA A 23 -13.23 16.47 -14.17
N ALA A 24 -12.48 16.51 -13.07
CA ALA A 24 -11.06 16.24 -13.16
C ALA A 24 -10.96 14.97 -14.00
N PRO A 25 -10.11 14.94 -15.05
CA PRO A 25 -9.91 13.71 -15.79
C PRO A 25 -9.66 12.64 -14.72
N ALA A 26 -10.51 11.61 -14.70
CA ALA A 26 -10.29 10.46 -13.84
C ALA A 26 -8.82 10.12 -14.06
N ALA A 27 -8.00 10.24 -13.00
CA ALA A 27 -6.59 9.93 -13.08
C ALA A 27 -6.54 8.56 -13.76
N ALA A 28 -5.81 8.47 -14.88
CA ALA A 28 -5.69 7.24 -15.64
C ALA A 28 -5.37 6.17 -14.61
N GLN A 29 -6.30 5.23 -14.45
CA GLN A 29 -6.22 4.23 -13.41
C GLN A 29 -5.00 3.41 -13.79
N GLU A 30 -3.87 3.62 -13.11
CA GLU A 30 -2.63 2.91 -13.41
C GLU A 30 -2.95 1.42 -13.33
N ILE A 31 -2.97 0.77 -14.51
CA ILE A 31 -3.18 -0.66 -14.60
C ILE A 31 -1.87 -1.28 -14.12
N CYS A 32 -1.77 -1.50 -12.81
CA CYS A 32 -0.64 -2.18 -12.22
C CYS A 32 -0.89 -3.69 -12.35
N SER A 33 -0.05 -4.41 -13.10
CA SER A 33 -0.05 -5.87 -13.03
C SER A 33 0.86 -6.32 -11.90
N ARG A 34 0.32 -7.05 -10.92
CA ARG A 34 1.15 -7.75 -9.92
C ARG A 34 1.53 -9.11 -10.46
N VAL A 35 2.83 -9.38 -10.47
CA VAL A 35 3.36 -10.68 -10.86
C VAL A 35 3.98 -11.33 -9.65
N HIS A 36 3.40 -12.47 -9.27
CA HIS A 36 3.87 -13.28 -8.16
C HIS A 36 4.58 -14.52 -8.70
N VAL A 37 5.86 -14.66 -8.40
CA VAL A 37 6.68 -15.81 -8.81
C VAL A 37 7.01 -16.64 -7.59
N PHE A 38 6.53 -17.88 -7.55
CA PHE A 38 6.91 -18.86 -6.53
C PHE A 38 8.07 -19.73 -7.01
N PHE A 39 9.02 -19.99 -6.12
CA PHE A 39 10.15 -20.89 -6.35
C PHE A 39 10.54 -21.62 -5.06
N GLU A 40 11.08 -22.84 -5.19
CA GLU A 40 11.69 -23.55 -4.05
C GLU A 40 13.06 -22.92 -3.76
N ALA A 41 13.26 -22.36 -2.56
CA ALA A 41 14.51 -21.71 -2.18
C ALA A 41 14.80 -21.77 -0.68
N SER A 42 16.09 -21.79 -0.36
CA SER A 42 16.60 -21.60 1.00
C SER A 42 17.02 -20.16 1.30
N GLU A 43 17.45 -19.38 0.29
CA GLU A 43 17.93 -18.00 0.43
C GLU A 43 17.70 -17.17 -0.86
N ALA A 44 17.51 -15.85 -0.72
CA ALA A 44 17.25 -14.86 -1.76
C ALA A 44 17.72 -13.49 -1.26
N THR A 45 18.42 -12.74 -2.10
CA THR A 45 18.89 -11.37 -1.84
C THR A 45 18.18 -10.37 -2.76
N THR A 46 17.75 -9.25 -2.20
CA THR A 46 17.12 -8.13 -2.91
C THR A 46 18.14 -7.35 -3.75
N LEU A 47 17.74 -6.95 -4.96
CA LEU A 47 18.39 -5.93 -5.77
C LEU A 47 17.40 -4.78 -5.96
N ASP A 48 17.94 -3.57 -5.94
CA ASP A 48 17.27 -2.28 -5.73
C ASP A 48 16.00 -2.00 -6.57
N GLY A 49 15.01 -1.35 -5.93
CA GLY A 49 13.86 -0.64 -6.54
C GLY A 49 12.69 -1.48 -7.10
N LYS A 50 11.47 -1.28 -6.55
CA LYS A 50 10.15 -1.87 -6.94
C LYS A 50 9.97 -3.40 -6.76
N LEU A 51 10.92 -4.07 -6.12
CA LEU A 51 10.90 -5.51 -5.89
C LEU A 51 10.57 -5.84 -4.43
N SER A 52 9.52 -6.62 -4.18
CA SER A 52 9.28 -7.26 -2.89
C SER A 52 9.74 -8.72 -2.95
N VAL A 53 10.53 -9.17 -1.98
CA VAL A 53 11.03 -10.55 -1.89
C VAL A 53 10.69 -11.08 -0.52
N GLY A 54 10.15 -12.30 -0.45
CA GLY A 54 9.81 -12.92 0.82
C GLY A 54 9.83 -14.43 0.77
N TYR A 55 9.40 -15.06 1.86
CA TYR A 55 9.32 -16.51 2.00
C TYR A 55 7.97 -16.91 2.55
N GLU A 56 7.42 -18.00 2.01
CA GLU A 56 6.19 -18.62 2.49
C GLU A 56 6.43 -20.12 2.74
N GLN A 57 5.86 -20.67 3.81
CA GLN A 57 5.80 -22.12 3.99
C GLN A 57 4.45 -22.64 3.51
N ARG A 58 4.45 -23.52 2.50
CA ARG A 58 3.24 -24.11 1.94
C ARG A 58 3.38 -25.63 1.86
N GLY A 59 2.44 -26.37 2.47
CA GLY A 59 2.44 -27.84 2.38
C GLY A 59 3.71 -28.55 2.91
N GLY A 60 4.44 -27.94 3.86
CA GLY A 60 5.64 -28.53 4.48
C GLY A 60 6.98 -28.20 3.79
N GLY A 61 6.99 -27.41 2.71
CA GLY A 61 8.21 -26.87 2.09
C GLY A 61 8.42 -25.38 2.36
N GLN A 62 9.66 -24.90 2.24
CA GLN A 62 10.00 -23.47 2.19
C GLN A 62 10.05 -23.00 0.74
N TYR A 63 9.28 -21.96 0.43
CA TYR A 63 9.23 -21.33 -0.89
C TYR A 63 9.66 -19.89 -0.76
N GLY A 64 10.49 -19.42 -1.68
CA GLY A 64 10.72 -18.00 -1.89
C GLY A 64 9.66 -17.44 -2.83
N PHE A 65 9.36 -16.16 -2.68
CA PHE A 65 8.59 -15.43 -3.67
C PHE A 65 9.25 -14.10 -4.01
N VAL A 66 9.00 -13.65 -5.22
CA VAL A 66 9.34 -12.32 -5.72
C VAL A 66 8.06 -11.71 -6.29
N ASP A 67 7.74 -10.52 -5.81
CA ASP A 67 6.64 -9.67 -6.25
C ASP A 67 7.23 -8.41 -6.90
N PHE A 68 6.67 -8.03 -8.05
CA PHE A 68 6.95 -6.74 -8.68
C PHE A 68 5.69 -6.19 -9.34
N TRP A 69 5.66 -4.87 -9.48
CA TRP A 69 4.59 -4.12 -10.12
C TRP A 69 5.09 -3.56 -11.44
N LEU A 70 4.36 -3.85 -12.51
CA LEU A 70 4.58 -3.27 -13.83
C LEU A 70 3.45 -2.30 -14.15
N ASP A 71 3.80 -1.14 -14.72
CA ASP A 71 2.82 -0.23 -15.28
C ASP A 71 2.46 -0.59 -16.74
N GLU A 72 1.40 0.03 -17.26
CA GLU A 72 0.89 -0.26 -18.60
C GLU A 72 1.89 0.11 -19.71
N GLU A 73 2.75 1.10 -19.50
CA GLU A 73 3.78 1.54 -20.45
C GLU A 73 4.89 0.48 -20.56
N GLU A 74 5.30 -0.10 -19.43
CA GLU A 74 6.25 -1.21 -19.35
C GLU A 74 5.68 -2.48 -20.01
N ILE A 75 4.38 -2.77 -19.86
CA ILE A 75 3.74 -3.96 -20.45
C ILE A 75 3.54 -3.81 -21.97
N ALA A 76 3.15 -2.61 -22.44
CA ALA A 76 2.75 -2.38 -23.83
C ALA A 76 3.91 -2.36 -24.83
N ALA A 77 5.14 -2.12 -24.37
CA ALA A 77 6.30 -1.95 -25.25
C ALA A 77 6.83 -3.27 -25.86
N GLY A 78 6.35 -4.44 -25.41
CA GLY A 78 6.90 -5.74 -25.81
C GLY A 78 8.38 -5.89 -25.44
N GLU A 79 8.84 -5.08 -24.49
CA GLU A 79 10.22 -5.03 -24.05
C GLU A 79 10.53 -6.20 -23.11
N THR A 80 11.79 -6.64 -23.16
CA THR A 80 12.28 -7.69 -22.28
C THR A 80 12.87 -7.04 -21.02
N PHE A 81 12.20 -7.23 -19.89
CA PHE A 81 12.69 -6.76 -18.60
C PHE A 81 13.51 -7.85 -17.92
N ARG A 82 14.80 -7.60 -17.71
CA ARG A 82 15.65 -8.49 -16.92
C ARG A 82 15.52 -8.12 -15.44
N ILE A 83 14.75 -8.91 -14.70
CA ILE A 83 14.64 -8.76 -13.25
C ILE A 83 15.80 -9.52 -12.58
N GLY A 84 16.90 -8.79 -12.36
CA GLY A 84 18.00 -9.18 -11.48
C GLY A 84 18.74 -10.49 -11.81
N ALA A 85 19.66 -10.86 -10.93
CA ALA A 85 20.21 -12.20 -10.82
C ALA A 85 20.01 -12.63 -9.36
N PHE A 86 19.18 -13.64 -9.14
CA PHE A 86 18.94 -14.18 -7.81
C PHE A 86 19.88 -15.35 -7.59
N ASN A 87 20.74 -15.24 -6.57
CA ASN A 87 21.60 -16.34 -6.17
C ASN A 87 20.81 -17.21 -5.18
N ILE A 88 20.10 -18.19 -5.71
CA ILE A 88 19.26 -19.11 -4.95
C ILE A 88 19.94 -20.48 -4.97
N SER A 89 20.02 -21.16 -3.82
CA SER A 89 20.58 -22.52 -3.78
C SER A 89 19.81 -23.45 -4.73
N GLY A 90 20.47 -23.91 -5.80
CA GLY A 90 19.88 -24.76 -6.85
C GLY A 90 19.33 -24.03 -8.08
N ILE A 91 19.31 -22.69 -8.09
CA ILE A 91 18.92 -21.85 -9.23
C ILE A 91 19.97 -20.73 -9.39
N ASP A 92 20.87 -20.88 -10.35
CA ASP A 92 21.96 -19.90 -10.58
C ASP A 92 21.44 -18.52 -11.02
N SER A 93 20.33 -18.51 -11.79
CA SER A 93 19.54 -17.33 -12.13
C SER A 93 18.25 -17.76 -12.84
N PHE A 94 17.25 -16.88 -12.85
CA PHE A 94 16.10 -16.99 -13.77
C PHE A 94 15.87 -15.63 -14.45
N ARG A 95 15.19 -15.66 -15.59
CA ARG A 95 14.77 -14.48 -16.36
C ARG A 95 13.27 -14.55 -16.57
N LEU A 96 12.61 -13.40 -16.51
CA LEU A 96 11.19 -13.27 -16.78
C LEU A 96 11.02 -12.58 -18.13
N PHE A 97 10.12 -13.12 -18.96
CA PHE A 97 9.76 -12.52 -20.25
C PHE A 97 8.28 -12.24 -20.27
N PHE A 98 7.92 -11.04 -20.69
CA PHE A 98 6.55 -10.69 -21.01
C PHE A 98 6.43 -10.75 -22.53
N LYS A 99 5.64 -11.70 -23.03
CA LYS A 99 5.40 -11.82 -24.46
C LYS A 99 3.94 -12.17 -24.70
N ASP A 100 3.27 -11.35 -25.52
CA ASP A 100 1.89 -11.57 -25.94
C ASP A 100 0.91 -11.73 -24.75
N GLY A 101 1.14 -10.98 -23.66
CA GLY A 101 0.32 -11.03 -22.44
C GLY A 101 0.56 -12.27 -21.56
N GLN A 102 1.59 -13.07 -21.85
CA GLN A 102 2.02 -14.19 -21.02
C GLN A 102 3.38 -13.91 -20.37
N ILE A 103 3.56 -14.48 -19.17
CA ILE A 103 4.83 -14.49 -18.45
C ILE A 103 5.51 -15.82 -18.72
N ASP A 104 6.72 -15.76 -19.26
CA ASP A 104 7.61 -16.90 -19.39
C ASP A 104 8.77 -16.77 -18.40
N VAL A 105 9.24 -17.90 -17.88
CA VAL A 105 10.36 -17.95 -16.92
C VAL A 105 11.45 -18.84 -17.50
N ASP A 106 12.57 -18.24 -17.92
CA ASP A 106 13.77 -18.98 -18.33
C ASP A 106 14.70 -19.13 -17.13
N GLY A 107 14.71 -20.32 -16.53
CA GLY A 107 15.57 -20.64 -15.41
C GLY A 107 15.62 -22.15 -15.16
N ASN A 108 16.68 -22.59 -14.50
CA ASN A 108 16.75 -23.96 -14.02
C ASN A 108 15.89 -24.09 -12.75
N GLY A 109 14.71 -24.68 -12.83
CA GLY A 109 13.82 -24.84 -11.67
C GLY A 109 12.37 -25.15 -12.04
N LYS A 110 11.55 -25.39 -11.01
CA LYS A 110 10.09 -25.40 -11.14
C LYS A 110 9.56 -24.04 -10.72
N PHE A 111 8.96 -23.32 -11.65
CA PHE A 111 8.37 -22.01 -11.41
C PHE A 111 6.86 -22.10 -11.61
N SER A 112 6.12 -21.30 -10.85
CA SER A 112 4.73 -20.99 -11.16
C SER A 112 4.54 -19.49 -11.06
N THR A 113 3.95 -18.92 -12.10
CA THR A 113 3.63 -17.49 -12.19
C THR A 113 2.14 -17.30 -12.04
N GLN A 114 1.74 -16.35 -11.20
CA GLN A 114 0.36 -15.88 -11.16
C GLN A 114 0.32 -14.41 -11.57
N VAL A 115 -0.45 -14.12 -12.62
CA VAL A 115 -0.81 -12.75 -13.02
C VAL A 115 -2.17 -12.48 -12.43
N THR A 116 -2.24 -11.52 -11.53
CA THR A 116 -3.51 -11.03 -11.02
C THR A 116 -3.87 -9.79 -11.82
N ASP A 117 -4.93 -9.90 -12.61
CA ASP A 117 -5.51 -8.78 -13.34
C ASP A 117 -6.15 -7.80 -12.34
N CYS A 118 -5.53 -6.63 -12.19
CA CYS A 118 -6.03 -5.56 -11.32
C CYS A 118 -7.15 -4.73 -11.98
N THR A 119 -7.62 -5.09 -13.18
CA THR A 119 -8.74 -4.42 -13.86
C THR A 119 -10.11 -4.80 -13.29
N ALA A 120 -10.20 -5.86 -12.47
CA ALA A 120 -11.34 -6.01 -11.58
C ALA A 120 -11.35 -4.78 -10.69
N ALA A 121 -12.35 -3.90 -10.86
CA ALA A 121 -12.46 -2.60 -10.22
C ALA A 121 -11.83 -2.67 -8.83
N ALA A 122 -10.63 -2.08 -8.71
CA ALA A 122 -9.83 -2.16 -7.48
C ALA A 122 -10.82 -1.93 -6.33
N PRO A 123 -10.91 -2.86 -5.35
CA PRO A 123 -11.89 -2.74 -4.29
C PRO A 123 -11.80 -1.31 -3.77
N ALA A 124 -12.93 -0.59 -3.85
CA ALA A 124 -12.97 0.86 -3.66
C ALA A 124 -12.07 1.21 -2.49
N GLU A 125 -11.06 2.06 -2.72
CA GLU A 125 -10.00 2.31 -1.75
C GLU A 125 -10.63 2.58 -0.39
N ASP A 126 -10.48 1.63 0.53
CA ASP A 126 -11.09 1.74 1.86
C ASP A 126 -10.36 2.78 2.72
N GLY A 127 -9.25 3.33 2.22
CA GLY A 127 -8.42 4.35 2.85
C GLY A 127 -7.31 3.78 3.71
N ARG A 128 -7.13 2.45 3.79
CA ARG A 128 -6.06 1.85 4.60
C ARG A 128 -4.70 2.02 3.94
N LEU A 129 -3.69 2.35 4.74
CA LEU A 129 -2.32 2.52 4.25
C LEU A 129 -1.69 1.17 3.89
N ASN A 130 -2.03 0.10 4.60
CA ASN A 130 -1.53 -1.26 4.36
C ASN A 130 -2.49 -2.10 3.49
N ARG A 131 -2.99 -1.52 2.40
CA ARG A 131 -4.04 -2.17 1.58
C ARG A 131 -3.59 -3.43 0.85
N ASP A 132 -2.30 -3.49 0.51
CA ASP A 132 -1.71 -4.58 -0.25
C ASP A 132 -1.42 -5.82 0.62
N ASP A 133 -1.49 -5.70 1.95
CA ASP A 133 -1.44 -6.82 2.87
C ASP A 133 -2.86 -7.19 3.35
N ALA A 134 -3.53 -8.03 2.58
CA ALA A 134 -4.86 -8.54 2.92
C ALA A 134 -4.86 -9.55 4.09
N ALA A 135 -3.71 -10.08 4.49
CA ALA A 135 -3.60 -11.04 5.59
C ALA A 135 -3.39 -10.35 6.95
N SER A 136 -2.98 -9.08 6.94
CA SER A 136 -2.75 -8.28 8.13
C SER A 136 -4.03 -8.13 8.97
N LEU A 137 -3.93 -8.52 10.25
CA LEU A 137 -5.00 -8.32 11.24
C LEU A 137 -4.92 -6.97 11.95
N ALA A 138 -3.96 -6.11 11.62
CA ALA A 138 -3.98 -4.73 12.09
C ALA A 138 -3.96 -3.76 10.90
N VAL A 139 -5.08 -3.10 10.67
CA VAL A 139 -5.22 -2.13 9.58
C VAL A 139 -4.93 -0.73 10.11
N ILE A 140 -4.29 0.08 9.28
CA ILE A 140 -3.90 1.44 9.66
C ILE A 140 -4.51 2.45 8.69
N TYR A 141 -5.10 3.50 9.24
CA TYR A 141 -5.73 4.59 8.52
C TYR A 141 -5.09 5.92 8.89
N LEU A 142 -5.03 6.84 7.94
CA LEU A 142 -4.80 8.25 8.24
C LEU A 142 -6.03 8.84 8.91
N ASN A 143 -5.89 9.39 10.11
CA ASN A 143 -6.95 10.12 10.77
C ASN A 143 -6.97 11.56 10.26
N THR A 144 -7.83 11.86 9.29
CA THR A 144 -7.92 13.19 8.65
C THR A 144 -8.34 14.32 9.59
N GLN A 145 -8.94 14.00 10.75
CA GLN A 145 -9.33 15.01 11.73
C GLN A 145 -8.15 15.43 12.61
N THR A 146 -7.26 14.50 12.97
CA THR A 146 -6.14 14.77 13.87
C THR A 146 -4.80 14.88 13.14
N GLY A 147 -4.73 14.49 11.86
CA GLY A 147 -3.51 14.36 11.07
C GLY A 147 -2.57 13.24 11.54
N GLY A 148 -3.00 12.40 12.50
CA GLY A 148 -2.26 11.24 12.98
C GLY A 148 -2.81 9.93 12.41
N TYR A 149 -2.78 8.85 13.18
CA TYR A 149 -3.14 7.51 12.70
C TYR A 149 -4.11 6.81 13.63
N ASP A 150 -5.03 6.06 13.02
CA ASP A 150 -5.90 5.11 13.71
C ASP A 150 -5.46 3.69 13.30
N VAL A 151 -5.22 2.82 14.29
CA VAL A 151 -4.94 1.39 14.06
C VAL A 151 -6.10 0.57 14.63
N TYR A 152 -6.65 -0.30 13.79
CA TYR A 152 -7.72 -1.22 14.17
C TYR A 152 -7.20 -2.66 14.15
N LEU A 153 -7.51 -3.44 15.19
CA LEU A 153 -7.34 -4.89 15.15
C LEU A 153 -8.58 -5.53 14.55
N VAL A 154 -8.39 -6.37 13.54
CA VAL A 154 -9.46 -7.07 12.82
C VAL A 154 -9.65 -8.45 13.43
N ASN A 155 -10.87 -8.75 13.86
CA ASN A 155 -11.27 -10.08 14.25
C ASN A 155 -11.40 -10.95 13.00
N SER A 156 -10.52 -11.94 12.84
CA SER A 156 -10.50 -12.82 11.66
C SER A 156 -11.75 -13.66 11.48
N ALA A 157 -12.52 -13.93 12.55
CA ALA A 157 -13.73 -14.72 12.48
C ALA A 157 -14.94 -13.90 12.01
N THR A 158 -15.01 -12.61 12.34
CA THR A 158 -16.16 -11.75 12.03
C THR A 158 -15.88 -10.66 11.00
N GLY A 159 -14.61 -10.39 10.70
CA GLY A 159 -14.16 -9.25 9.89
C GLY A 159 -14.34 -7.89 10.56
N SER A 160 -14.76 -7.84 11.83
CA SER A 160 -14.98 -6.58 12.56
C SER A 160 -13.66 -5.99 13.04
N GLY A 161 -13.48 -4.67 12.92
CA GLY A 161 -12.31 -3.95 13.40
C GLY A 161 -12.56 -3.20 14.70
N ASP A 162 -11.71 -3.40 15.71
CA ASP A 162 -11.71 -2.65 16.97
C ASP A 162 -10.59 -1.61 16.95
N LEU A 163 -10.92 -0.33 17.17
CA LEU A 163 -9.93 0.74 17.27
C LEU A 163 -9.08 0.53 18.53
N VAL A 164 -7.78 0.27 18.37
CA VAL A 164 -6.88 0.01 19.50
C VAL A 164 -5.85 1.10 19.74
N ILE A 165 -5.44 1.82 18.69
CA ILE A 165 -4.49 2.93 18.77
C ILE A 165 -5.10 4.10 18.02
N ARG A 166 -5.09 5.27 18.66
CA ARG A 166 -5.38 6.56 18.03
C ARG A 166 -4.32 7.54 18.47
N VAL A 167 -3.53 8.03 17.52
CA VAL A 167 -2.49 9.02 17.77
C VAL A 167 -2.78 10.27 16.95
N THR A 168 -2.45 11.42 17.50
CA THR A 168 -2.55 12.74 16.86
C THR A 168 -1.29 13.05 16.06
N ARG A 169 -1.36 14.05 15.18
CA ARG A 169 -0.19 14.53 14.44
C ARG A 169 0.95 14.95 15.37
N ALA A 170 0.62 15.63 16.47
CA ALA A 170 1.61 16.14 17.42
C ALA A 170 2.39 15.01 18.10
N GLU A 171 1.73 13.91 18.46
CA GLU A 171 2.38 12.73 19.06
C GLU A 171 3.32 12.05 18.06
N VAL A 172 2.88 11.89 16.80
CA VAL A 172 3.70 11.34 15.72
C VAL A 172 4.94 12.21 15.48
N ASP A 173 4.76 13.54 15.38
CA ASP A 173 5.86 14.47 15.13
C ASP A 173 6.87 14.51 16.28
N ALA A 174 6.39 14.46 17.54
CA ALA A 174 7.25 14.41 18.71
C ALA A 174 8.09 13.12 18.76
N ALA A 175 7.47 11.97 18.53
CA ALA A 175 8.17 10.68 18.50
C ALA A 175 9.17 10.61 17.33
N ARG A 176 8.79 11.11 16.14
CA ARG A 176 9.69 11.20 15.00
C ARG A 176 10.90 12.09 15.30
N ALA A 177 10.68 13.26 15.88
CA ALA A 177 11.76 14.17 16.25
C ALA A 177 12.74 13.52 17.25
N ALA A 178 12.24 12.76 18.22
CA ALA A 178 13.07 12.01 19.16
C ALA A 178 13.85 10.89 18.45
N ALA A 179 13.20 10.14 17.55
CA ALA A 179 13.84 9.04 16.82
C ALA A 179 14.94 9.52 15.86
N THR A 180 14.73 10.65 15.18
CA THR A 180 15.68 11.20 14.19
C THR A 180 16.74 12.13 14.78
N ALA A 181 16.72 12.39 16.09
CA ALA A 181 17.75 13.18 16.74
C ALA A 181 19.13 12.49 16.65
N PRO A 182 20.26 13.23 16.71
CA PRO A 182 21.58 12.62 16.75
C PRO A 182 21.72 11.63 17.93
N GLY A 183 21.98 10.36 17.63
CA GLY A 183 22.00 9.28 18.63
C GLY A 183 20.62 8.79 19.07
N GLY A 184 19.56 9.17 18.37
CA GLY A 184 18.21 8.70 18.59
C GLY A 184 18.06 7.20 18.37
N VAL A 185 17.00 6.65 18.94
CA VAL A 185 16.58 5.26 18.78
C VAL A 185 15.13 5.22 18.31
N ASN A 186 14.70 4.10 17.73
CA ASN A 186 13.30 3.92 17.38
C ASN A 186 12.42 4.19 18.60
N THR A 187 11.45 5.08 18.44
CA THR A 187 10.64 5.62 19.53
C THR A 187 9.23 5.09 19.44
N LEU A 188 8.73 4.46 20.51
CA LEU A 188 7.35 4.02 20.58
C LEU A 188 6.43 5.25 20.60
N ILE A 189 5.44 5.27 19.70
CA ILE A 189 4.38 6.27 19.67
C ILE A 189 3.26 5.82 20.62
N GLU A 190 2.73 4.62 20.42
CA GLU A 190 1.64 4.04 21.21
C GLU A 190 1.59 2.51 21.04
N ALA A 191 1.08 1.78 22.04
CA ALA A 191 0.89 0.33 21.96
C ALA A 191 -0.40 -0.11 22.68
N SER A 192 -1.15 -1.00 22.04
CA SER A 192 -2.41 -1.51 22.59
C SER A 192 -2.75 -2.87 22.00
N GLY A 193 -3.15 -3.81 22.87
CA GLY A 193 -3.38 -5.19 22.48
C GLY A 193 -2.12 -5.83 21.89
N THR A 194 -2.23 -6.39 20.69
CA THR A 194 -1.11 -6.98 19.95
C THR A 194 -0.47 -6.00 18.96
N ALA A 195 -0.96 -4.76 18.86
CA ALA A 195 -0.43 -3.75 17.96
C ALA A 195 0.47 -2.75 18.67
N SER A 196 1.48 -2.25 17.96
CA SER A 196 2.25 -1.07 18.39
C SER A 196 2.63 -0.22 17.19
N LEU A 197 2.78 1.08 17.42
CA LEU A 197 3.15 2.06 16.41
C LEU A 197 4.41 2.78 16.85
N TRP A 198 5.40 2.84 15.97
CA TRP A 198 6.75 3.35 16.25
C TRP A 198 7.14 4.40 15.23
N ALA A 199 7.94 5.37 15.65
CA ALA A 199 8.74 6.22 14.78
C ALA A 199 10.16 5.65 14.68
N LEU A 200 10.67 5.51 13.47
CA LEU A 200 11.98 4.95 13.20
C LEU A 200 13.05 6.04 13.10
N THR A 201 14.30 5.66 13.37
CA THR A 201 15.47 6.51 13.16
C THR A 201 15.66 6.94 11.70
N SER A 202 15.08 6.21 10.74
CA SER A 202 15.03 6.57 9.32
C SER A 202 14.07 7.73 9.01
N GLY A 203 13.21 8.12 9.96
CA GLY A 203 12.14 9.11 9.77
C GLY A 203 10.81 8.50 9.29
N GLU A 204 10.77 7.20 9.05
CA GLU A 204 9.57 6.42 8.73
C GLU A 204 8.82 6.00 9.99
N CYS A 205 7.59 5.54 9.81
CA CYS A 205 6.74 4.98 10.85
C CYS A 205 6.61 3.47 10.63
N GLN A 206 6.50 2.73 11.72
CA GLN A 206 6.37 1.28 11.68
C GLN A 206 5.22 0.82 12.57
N ARG A 207 4.27 0.11 11.97
CA ARG A 207 3.23 -0.63 12.67
C ARG A 207 3.71 -2.06 12.85
N ASN A 208 3.67 -2.56 14.09
CA ASN A 208 3.92 -3.95 14.43
C ASN A 208 2.63 -4.60 14.92
N ALA A 209 2.36 -5.81 14.48
CA ALA A 209 1.30 -6.68 15.00
C ALA A 209 1.70 -8.16 14.83
N PHE A 210 0.72 -9.05 14.91
CA PHE A 210 0.88 -10.48 14.60
C PHE A 210 -0.21 -10.95 13.65
N TYR A 211 0.18 -11.81 12.70
CA TYR A 211 -0.75 -12.58 11.88
C TYR A 211 -1.53 -13.60 12.72
N PRO A 212 -2.62 -14.19 12.17
CA PRO A 212 -3.40 -15.21 12.89
C PRO A 212 -2.56 -16.43 13.33
N ASP A 213 -1.47 -16.73 12.61
CA ASP A 213 -0.55 -17.82 12.91
C ASP A 213 0.55 -17.44 13.94
N GLY A 214 0.51 -16.22 14.46
CA GLY A 214 1.46 -15.70 15.45
C GLY A 214 2.77 -15.19 14.87
N LYS A 215 2.94 -15.15 13.54
CA LYS A 215 4.13 -14.54 12.94
C LYS A 215 4.09 -13.00 13.07
N PRO A 216 5.25 -12.35 13.22
CA PRO A 216 5.31 -10.89 13.20
C PRO A 216 4.76 -10.32 11.89
N ASP A 217 3.91 -9.31 12.02
CA ASP A 217 3.38 -8.50 10.92
C ASP A 217 3.94 -7.08 11.08
N VAL A 218 4.81 -6.68 10.15
CA VAL A 218 5.53 -5.40 10.20
C VAL A 218 5.19 -4.62 8.95
N PHE A 219 4.64 -3.41 9.14
CA PHE A 219 4.31 -2.50 8.06
C PHE A 219 5.02 -1.17 8.26
N ILE A 220 5.91 -0.81 7.34
CA ILE A 220 6.69 0.44 7.35
C ILE A 220 6.08 1.39 6.31
N PHE A 221 5.94 2.67 6.69
CA PHE A 221 5.33 3.70 5.86
C PHE A 221 5.87 5.08 6.21
N ALA A 222 5.66 6.07 5.34
CA ALA A 222 6.09 7.43 5.62
C ALA A 222 5.32 8.01 6.83
N CYS A 223 6.02 8.56 7.83
CA CYS A 223 5.36 9.25 8.96
C CYS A 223 4.64 10.55 8.54
N THR A 224 4.74 10.97 7.29
CA THR A 224 4.03 12.13 6.75
C THR A 224 2.60 11.75 6.40
N ALA A 225 1.65 12.34 7.13
CA ALA A 225 0.26 12.39 6.74
C ALA A 225 0.17 13.30 5.51
N ASN A 226 0.43 12.77 4.31
CA ASN A 226 0.00 13.46 3.11
C ASN A 226 -1.45 13.05 2.87
N PRO A 227 -2.41 13.99 2.96
CA PRO A 227 -3.77 13.75 2.48
C PRO A 227 -3.79 13.55 0.96
#